data_AF-A0A6I7YEF9-F1
#
_entry.id   AF-A0A6I7YEF9-F1
#
_cell.length_a   1.000
_cell.length_b   1.000
_cell.length_c   1.000
_cell.angle_alpha   90.00
_cell.angle_beta   90.00
_cell.angle_gamma   90.00
#
_symmetry.space_group_name_H-M   'P 1'
#
loop_
_entity.id
_entity.type
_entity.pdbx_description
1 polymer ?
#
loop_
_entity_poly.entity_id
_entity_poly.type
_entity_poly.pdbx_seq_one_letter_code
_entity_poly.pdbx_strand_id
1 'polypeptide(L)'
;MGGAFSYASFSRGNGRAGGWGVGSKVGDISPEELQELITYVPTTLNTGIRIPDFPSAQERAELVHRTAVFTLTEEGEKWVTMVSVPAGIDATGRGGNVFTYTCVTDGGIPPAPAQVLFSPDVPTPFSIFEVDKVQIPEKIVRKGPLAIDALIDDFLAGEFQKPATLPAPFKSVTPNPDAGYNARLVSAMAQVLSSKKKSLVVLVAPENQAALWIAATAREVGEQGFGYSTFEKPAGIAELPLGTSTMVVVPESEKLRLMEMVKAGAIPGNPVVFVLGESLPDISAYDDSAVQPQQSTVAEQPRPFGEPQAPAAEASPFLPEAPRPPQPTGFAEQQPLGAYNATSSNPFADVSAAPAPVNPAPETPESTAPVNPAPVHPRVEHRASPSAAPRPNAWVPPLTKQEIEHLYNYDPAWWLKYLNANRGRAIHLAILDRSCYPEGYYTLALAAAIASWVQLFESPYKLLVCEILRGLDDDTIAQARALVVERFTGVIKLDRCRMGIDSQSDPGRFIKEIAEEIARNVQSQRKVEDYG
;
A
#
# COMPACT_ATOMS: atom_id res chain seq x y z
N MET A 1 21.99 9.67 -12.66
CA MET A 1 21.67 10.02 -11.27
C MET A 1 20.19 9.81 -11.09
N GLY A 2 19.79 8.99 -10.11
CA GLY A 2 18.39 8.73 -9.79
C GLY A 2 18.00 9.35 -8.45
N GLY A 3 16.72 9.35 -8.16
CA GLY A 3 16.21 9.75 -6.85
C GLY A 3 14.73 9.46 -6.71
N ALA A 4 14.18 9.76 -5.54
CA ALA A 4 12.77 9.56 -5.26
C ALA A 4 12.20 10.67 -4.38
N PHE A 5 10.88 10.88 -4.50
CA PHE A 5 10.14 11.76 -3.60
C PHE A 5 8.76 11.20 -3.28
N SER A 6 8.16 11.68 -2.19
CA SER A 6 6.75 11.46 -1.87
C SER A 6 5.94 12.72 -1.99
N TYR A 7 4.68 12.59 -2.42
CA TYR A 7 3.72 13.67 -2.50
C TYR A 7 2.36 13.19 -1.96
N ALA A 8 1.76 14.00 -1.08
CA ALA A 8 0.49 13.71 -0.43
C ALA A 8 -0.03 14.98 0.27
N SER A 9 -1.19 14.90 0.92
CA SER A 9 -1.60 15.86 1.94
C SER A 9 -1.01 15.48 3.30
N PHE A 10 -0.23 16.38 3.90
CA PHE A 10 0.49 16.18 5.16
C PHE A 10 -0.04 17.07 6.27
N SER A 11 0.15 16.66 7.53
CA SER A 11 -0.28 17.46 8.67
C SER A 11 0.57 18.73 8.83
N ARG A 12 0.04 19.68 9.62
CA ARG A 12 0.79 20.86 10.04
C ARG A 12 1.72 20.48 11.18
N GLY A 13 3.04 20.54 10.95
CA GLY A 13 4.06 20.18 11.94
C GLY A 13 5.47 20.34 11.39
N ASN A 14 6.49 20.34 12.26
CA ASN A 14 7.91 20.40 11.89
C ASN A 14 8.30 21.49 10.87
N GLY A 15 7.75 22.70 11.01
CA GLY A 15 8.05 23.82 10.10
C GLY A 15 7.33 23.77 8.74
N ARG A 16 6.44 22.79 8.51
CA ARG A 16 5.64 22.67 7.28
C ARG A 16 4.24 23.28 7.45
N ALA A 17 3.82 24.05 6.46
CA ALA A 17 2.40 24.40 6.28
C ALA A 17 1.66 23.13 5.85
N GLY A 18 0.67 22.69 6.64
CA GLY A 18 -0.11 21.48 6.32
C GLY A 18 -0.81 21.59 4.96
N GLY A 19 -1.16 20.45 4.37
CA GLY A 19 -1.76 20.34 3.04
C GLY A 19 -0.88 19.61 2.04
N TRP A 20 -1.25 19.73 0.76
CA TRP A 20 -0.59 19.05 -0.35
C TRP A 20 0.83 19.56 -0.58
N GLY A 21 1.77 18.64 -0.79
CA GLY A 21 3.13 18.99 -1.15
C GLY A 21 4.09 17.81 -1.03
N VAL A 22 5.38 18.06 -1.27
CA VAL A 22 6.43 17.06 -1.16
C VAL A 22 6.74 16.74 0.31
N GLY A 23 6.78 15.45 0.66
CA GLY A 23 7.14 14.95 1.99
C GLY A 23 8.62 14.70 2.13
N SER A 24 9.05 13.53 1.69
CA SER A 24 10.44 13.10 1.70
C SER A 24 11.00 13.20 0.28
N LYS A 25 12.28 13.53 0.17
CA LYS A 25 13.06 13.51 -1.07
C LYS A 25 14.41 12.88 -0.77
N VAL A 26 14.82 11.93 -1.59
CA VAL A 26 16.08 11.18 -1.48
C VAL A 26 16.73 11.08 -2.85
N GLY A 27 18.06 11.00 -2.89
CA GLY A 27 18.83 11.01 -4.14
C GLY A 27 18.78 12.35 -4.87
N ASP A 28 19.16 12.31 -6.14
CA ASP A 28 19.49 13.48 -6.95
C ASP A 28 18.38 13.80 -7.96
N ILE A 29 17.28 14.38 -7.48
CA ILE A 29 16.23 15.00 -8.33
C ILE A 29 16.42 16.52 -8.32
N SER A 30 16.44 17.19 -9.46
CA SER A 30 16.57 18.66 -9.49
C SER A 30 15.28 19.35 -9.01
N PRO A 31 15.31 20.59 -8.51
CA PRO A 31 14.09 21.34 -8.19
C PRO A 31 13.13 21.49 -9.39
N GLU A 32 13.66 21.68 -10.59
CA GLU A 32 12.90 21.83 -11.83
C GLU A 32 12.22 20.51 -12.22
N GLU A 33 12.99 19.41 -12.21
CA GLU A 33 12.48 18.06 -12.45
C GLU A 33 11.41 17.68 -11.43
N LEU A 34 11.61 18.04 -10.15
CA LEU A 34 10.60 17.84 -9.12
C LEU A 34 9.30 18.60 -9.41
N GLN A 35 9.37 19.87 -9.82
CA GLN A 35 8.17 20.67 -10.13
C GLN A 35 7.43 20.13 -11.35
N GLU A 36 8.14 19.69 -12.37
CA GLU A 36 7.55 19.02 -13.54
C GLU A 36 6.88 17.70 -13.15
N LEU A 37 7.56 16.84 -12.37
CA LEU A 37 7.00 15.55 -11.97
C LEU A 37 5.76 15.67 -11.08
N ILE A 38 5.64 16.75 -10.29
CA ILE A 38 4.45 17.00 -9.47
C ILE A 38 3.20 17.22 -10.33
N THR A 39 3.31 17.73 -11.56
CA THR A 39 2.13 17.97 -12.42
C THR A 39 1.44 16.68 -12.85
N TYR A 40 2.14 15.53 -12.79
CA TYR A 40 1.60 14.21 -13.11
C TYR A 40 1.06 13.46 -11.88
N VAL A 41 1.21 14.03 -10.68
CA VAL A 41 0.75 13.40 -9.44
C VAL A 41 -0.78 13.49 -9.34
N PRO A 42 -1.50 12.36 -9.27
CA PRO A 42 -2.94 12.41 -9.08
C PRO A 42 -3.27 12.86 -7.66
N THR A 43 -4.13 13.86 -7.53
CA THR A 43 -4.67 14.30 -6.23
C THR A 43 -5.94 13.56 -5.84
N THR A 44 -6.50 12.75 -6.74
CA THR A 44 -7.66 11.88 -6.47
C THR A 44 -7.51 10.53 -7.15
N LEU A 45 -7.91 9.47 -6.45
CA LEU A 45 -8.03 8.11 -6.99
C LEU A 45 -9.45 7.61 -6.66
N ASN A 46 -10.40 7.97 -7.51
CA ASN A 46 -11.81 7.66 -7.30
C ASN A 46 -12.27 6.55 -8.24
N THR A 47 -12.45 5.35 -7.70
CA THR A 47 -13.01 4.16 -8.36
C THR A 47 -14.54 4.06 -8.23
N GLY A 48 -15.18 5.03 -7.58
CA GLY A 48 -16.61 4.97 -7.23
C GLY A 48 -16.91 4.08 -6.02
N ILE A 49 -15.92 3.33 -5.52
CA ILE A 49 -16.05 2.46 -4.34
C ILE A 49 -15.73 3.29 -3.09
N ARG A 50 -16.63 3.25 -2.11
CA ARG A 50 -16.38 3.88 -0.81
C ARG A 50 -15.31 3.09 -0.06
N ILE A 51 -14.17 3.73 0.17
CA ILE A 51 -13.11 3.19 1.01
C ILE A 51 -13.56 3.29 2.49
N PRO A 52 -13.54 2.20 3.26
CA PRO A 52 -13.81 2.24 4.70
C PRO A 52 -12.83 3.17 5.42
N ASP A 53 -13.26 3.79 6.53
CA ASP A 53 -12.38 4.65 7.33
C ASP A 53 -11.25 3.84 8.01
N PHE A 54 -11.50 2.55 8.27
CA PHE A 54 -10.57 1.61 8.91
C PHE A 54 -10.54 0.28 8.14
N PRO A 55 -9.93 0.24 6.94
CA PRO A 55 -9.87 -0.98 6.14
C PRO A 55 -8.92 -2.00 6.79
N SER A 56 -9.32 -3.26 6.75
CA SER A 56 -8.47 -4.41 7.07
C SER A 56 -7.24 -4.49 6.17
N ALA A 57 -6.25 -5.30 6.54
CA ALA A 57 -5.05 -5.49 5.71
C ALA A 57 -5.39 -6.04 4.31
N GLN A 58 -6.40 -6.91 4.21
CA GLN A 58 -6.87 -7.45 2.94
C GLN A 58 -7.55 -6.35 2.10
N GLU A 59 -8.46 -5.57 2.70
CA GLU A 59 -9.11 -4.46 2.00
C GLU A 59 -8.09 -3.41 1.53
N ARG A 60 -7.08 -3.09 2.36
CA ARG A 60 -5.97 -2.20 1.98
C ARG A 60 -5.18 -2.73 0.78
N ALA A 61 -4.89 -4.03 0.76
CA ALA A 61 -4.14 -4.66 -0.33
C ALA A 61 -4.92 -4.65 -1.66
N GLU A 62 -6.26 -4.65 -1.60
CA GLU A 62 -7.16 -4.62 -2.76
C GLU A 62 -7.58 -3.21 -3.18
N LEU A 63 -7.20 -2.15 -2.44
CA LEU A 63 -7.40 -0.78 -2.89
C LEU A 63 -6.67 -0.54 -4.21
N VAL A 64 -7.16 0.44 -4.97
CA VAL A 64 -6.52 0.84 -6.22
C VAL A 64 -5.05 1.22 -5.97
N HIS A 65 -4.15 0.58 -6.70
CA HIS A 65 -2.72 0.87 -6.71
C HIS A 65 -2.36 1.35 -8.12
N ARG A 66 -2.46 2.67 -8.36
CA ARG A 66 -2.08 3.25 -9.65
C ARG A 66 -0.56 3.28 -9.74
N THR A 67 0.01 2.42 -10.57
CA THR A 67 1.43 2.43 -10.92
C THR A 67 1.52 2.92 -12.35
N ALA A 68 2.10 4.10 -12.55
CA ALA A 68 2.43 4.66 -13.85
C ALA A 68 3.94 4.61 -14.05
N VAL A 69 4.39 4.05 -15.17
CA VAL A 69 5.79 4.05 -15.62
C VAL A 69 5.84 4.75 -16.97
N PHE A 70 6.56 5.86 -17.05
CA PHE A 70 6.63 6.65 -18.28
C PHE A 70 7.98 7.36 -18.40
N THR A 71 8.25 7.88 -19.58
CA THR A 71 9.40 8.75 -19.85
C THR A 71 8.90 10.10 -20.34
N LEU A 72 9.60 11.16 -19.98
CA LEU A 72 9.34 12.52 -20.48
C LEU A 72 9.98 12.75 -21.85
N THR A 73 11.00 11.96 -22.19
CA THR A 73 11.75 12.04 -23.45
C THR A 73 11.45 10.85 -24.34
N GLU A 74 11.49 11.02 -25.65
CA GLU A 74 11.25 9.94 -26.61
C GLU A 74 12.36 8.88 -26.57
N GLU A 75 13.57 9.31 -26.24
CA GLU A 75 14.80 8.51 -26.16
C GLU A 75 14.84 7.64 -24.90
N GLY A 76 13.89 7.82 -23.97
CA GLY A 76 13.81 7.05 -22.75
C GLY A 76 15.04 7.20 -21.84
N GLU A 77 15.70 8.37 -21.81
CA GLU A 77 16.94 8.56 -21.02
C GLU A 77 16.70 8.36 -19.52
N LYS A 78 15.50 8.73 -19.07
CA LYS A 78 15.02 8.60 -17.70
C LYS A 78 13.62 8.04 -17.67
N TRP A 79 13.42 7.04 -16.81
CA TRP A 79 12.11 6.47 -16.54
C TRP A 79 11.61 6.93 -15.18
N VAL A 80 10.36 7.36 -15.15
CA VAL A 80 9.62 7.76 -13.97
C VAL A 80 8.70 6.63 -13.60
N THR A 81 8.86 6.07 -12.40
CA THR A 81 7.85 5.20 -11.79
C THR A 81 7.11 5.98 -10.72
N MET A 82 5.80 6.13 -10.89
CA MET A 82 4.92 6.85 -9.99
C MET A 82 3.84 5.90 -9.47
N VAL A 83 3.88 5.59 -8.18
CA VAL A 83 2.90 4.73 -7.51
C VAL A 83 2.04 5.57 -6.60
N SER A 84 0.74 5.63 -6.89
CA SER A 84 -0.25 6.40 -6.15
C SER A 84 -1.29 5.47 -5.54
N VAL A 85 -1.55 5.65 -4.24
CA VAL A 85 -2.50 4.84 -3.47
C VAL A 85 -3.41 5.74 -2.63
N PRO A 86 -4.66 5.33 -2.37
CA PRO A 86 -5.48 6.00 -1.38
C PRO A 86 -4.79 5.98 -0.01
N ALA A 87 -4.75 7.14 0.66
CA ALA A 87 -4.07 7.34 1.94
C ALA A 87 -5.03 7.71 3.08
N GLY A 88 -6.33 7.47 2.87
CA GLY A 88 -7.38 7.74 3.85
C GLY A 88 -7.77 9.22 3.92
N ILE A 89 -7.94 9.71 5.14
CA ILE A 89 -8.36 11.08 5.43
C ILE A 89 -7.16 12.03 5.34
N ASP A 90 -7.36 13.19 4.72
CA ASP A 90 -6.36 14.23 4.57
C ASP A 90 -6.16 15.06 5.86
N ALA A 91 -5.18 15.97 5.85
CA ALA A 91 -4.87 16.83 6.99
C ALA A 91 -6.03 17.76 7.42
N THR A 92 -7.04 17.95 6.57
CA THR A 92 -8.23 18.79 6.85
C THR A 92 -9.42 17.98 7.35
N GLY A 93 -9.28 16.67 7.48
CA GLY A 93 -10.37 15.78 7.88
C GLY A 93 -11.28 15.35 6.72
N ARG A 94 -10.91 15.66 5.47
CA ARG A 94 -11.66 15.24 4.27
C ARG A 94 -11.13 13.91 3.78
N GLY A 95 -12.04 12.99 3.42
CA GLY A 95 -11.64 11.76 2.73
C GLY A 95 -11.02 12.05 1.37
N GLY A 96 -10.19 11.13 0.87
CA GLY A 96 -9.62 11.21 -0.47
C GLY A 96 -8.17 11.71 -0.53
N ASN A 97 -7.40 11.58 0.56
CA ASN A 97 -5.96 11.74 0.48
C ASN A 97 -5.37 10.67 -0.45
N VAL A 98 -4.36 11.05 -1.22
CA VAL A 98 -3.60 10.15 -2.09
C VAL A 98 -2.15 10.30 -1.72
N PHE A 99 -1.49 9.18 -1.46
CA PHE A 99 -0.05 9.13 -1.28
C PHE A 99 0.58 8.66 -2.58
N THR A 100 1.52 9.44 -3.08
CA THR A 100 2.27 9.13 -4.29
C THR A 100 3.75 9.02 -3.97
N TYR A 101 4.33 7.86 -4.27
CA TYR A 101 5.76 7.64 -4.33
C TYR A 101 6.22 7.76 -5.79
N THR A 102 7.23 8.58 -6.04
CA THR A 102 7.82 8.74 -7.37
C THR A 102 9.31 8.41 -7.29
N CYS A 103 9.80 7.53 -8.15
CA CYS A 103 11.24 7.33 -8.36
C CYS A 103 11.63 7.48 -9.81
N VAL A 104 12.80 8.11 -10.02
CA VAL A 104 13.41 8.33 -11.33
C VAL A 104 14.63 7.43 -11.43
N THR A 105 14.67 6.61 -12.48
CA THR A 105 15.79 5.73 -12.80
C THR A 105 16.40 6.11 -14.14
N ASP A 106 17.73 6.17 -14.20
CA ASP A 106 18.43 6.34 -15.48
C ASP A 106 18.40 5.05 -16.30
N GLY A 107 18.47 5.20 -17.62
CA GLY A 107 18.70 4.09 -18.55
C GLY A 107 17.64 3.99 -19.64
N GLY A 108 17.97 3.35 -20.76
CA GLY A 108 17.16 3.37 -21.99
C GLY A 108 15.94 2.44 -22.05
N ILE A 109 15.68 1.62 -21.02
CA ILE A 109 14.60 0.63 -21.01
C ILE A 109 13.76 0.83 -19.74
N PRO A 110 12.41 0.74 -19.81
CA PRO A 110 11.57 0.90 -18.64
C PRO A 110 11.80 -0.19 -17.59
N PRO A 111 11.62 0.12 -16.29
CA PRO A 111 11.64 -0.91 -15.27
C PRO A 111 10.54 -1.94 -15.55
N ALA A 112 10.90 -3.23 -15.53
CA ALA A 112 9.96 -4.31 -15.79
C ALA A 112 8.80 -4.28 -14.77
N PRO A 113 7.55 -4.56 -15.16
CA PRO A 113 6.42 -4.51 -14.24
C PRO A 113 6.57 -5.40 -13.00
N ALA A 114 7.19 -6.58 -13.16
CA ALA A 114 7.49 -7.50 -12.06
C ALA A 114 8.44 -6.90 -10.98
N GLN A 115 9.23 -5.88 -11.34
CA GLN A 115 10.10 -5.17 -10.40
C GLN A 115 9.31 -4.20 -9.52
N VAL A 116 8.34 -3.48 -10.09
CA VAL A 116 7.71 -2.32 -9.42
C VAL A 116 6.29 -2.57 -8.94
N LEU A 117 5.49 -3.36 -9.66
CA LEU A 117 4.09 -3.59 -9.33
C LEU A 117 3.96 -4.33 -8.01
N PHE A 118 3.29 -3.70 -7.04
CA PHE A 118 3.12 -4.20 -5.67
C PHE A 118 4.45 -4.57 -4.98
N SER A 119 5.54 -3.89 -5.32
CA SER A 119 6.81 -4.05 -4.61
C SER A 119 6.63 -3.68 -3.13
N PRO A 120 7.19 -4.47 -2.19
CA PRO A 120 7.17 -4.15 -0.77
C PRO A 120 8.08 -2.97 -0.38
N ASP A 121 8.90 -2.47 -1.32
CA ASP A 121 9.68 -1.23 -1.13
C ASP A 121 8.83 0.02 -1.29
N VAL A 122 7.73 -0.07 -2.05
CA VAL A 122 6.85 1.07 -2.26
C VAL A 122 5.88 1.18 -1.08
N PRO A 123 5.94 2.25 -0.28
CA PRO A 123 5.11 2.36 0.89
C PRO A 123 3.66 2.68 0.53
N THR A 124 2.72 2.10 1.27
CA THR A 124 1.28 2.26 1.06
C THR A 124 0.59 2.79 2.33
N PRO A 125 0.96 4.01 2.79
CA PRO A 125 0.46 4.56 4.04
C PRO A 125 -1.05 4.81 3.95
N PHE A 126 -1.79 4.42 4.99
CA PHE A 126 -3.24 4.60 5.08
C PHE A 126 -3.63 5.29 6.39
N SER A 127 -3.16 6.53 6.54
CA SER A 127 -3.64 7.55 7.48
C SER A 127 -2.72 8.76 7.39
N ILE A 128 -3.16 9.90 7.91
CA ILE A 128 -2.29 11.08 7.99
C ILE A 128 -0.99 10.82 8.80
N PHE A 129 -1.01 9.95 9.81
CA PHE A 129 0.18 9.62 10.59
C PHE A 129 1.16 8.72 9.85
N GLU A 130 0.65 7.73 9.12
CA GLU A 130 1.48 6.90 8.26
C GLU A 130 2.12 7.78 7.17
N VAL A 131 1.34 8.68 6.56
CA VAL A 131 1.82 9.64 5.55
C VAL A 131 2.90 10.56 6.11
N ASP A 132 2.72 11.12 7.31
CA ASP A 132 3.69 12.07 7.89
C ASP A 132 5.04 11.42 8.25
N LYS A 133 5.08 10.10 8.44
CA LYS A 133 6.26 9.38 8.92
C LYS A 133 6.90 8.45 7.91
N VAL A 134 6.23 8.25 6.79
CA VAL A 134 6.67 7.32 5.77
C VAL A 134 8.09 7.67 5.32
N GLN A 135 8.96 6.68 5.42
CA GLN A 135 10.27 6.73 4.79
C GLN A 135 10.13 6.11 3.41
N ILE A 136 10.73 6.77 2.43
CA ILE A 136 10.74 6.29 1.05
C ILE A 136 12.13 5.78 0.70
N PRO A 137 12.25 4.68 -0.05
CA PRO A 137 13.52 4.27 -0.61
C PRO A 137 13.91 5.19 -1.76
N GLU A 138 15.21 5.27 -2.07
CA GLU A 138 15.69 5.97 -3.27
C GLU A 138 15.39 5.19 -4.56
N LYS A 139 15.36 3.86 -4.47
CA LYS A 139 15.10 2.95 -5.58
C LYS A 139 14.33 1.72 -5.13
N ILE A 140 13.56 1.15 -6.05
CA ILE A 140 12.84 -0.11 -5.83
C ILE A 140 13.80 -1.28 -6.09
N VAL A 141 14.10 -2.08 -5.08
CA VAL A 141 15.02 -3.23 -5.17
C VAL A 141 14.29 -4.55 -5.03
N ARG A 142 13.39 -4.67 -4.06
CA ARG A 142 12.61 -5.89 -3.82
C ARG A 142 11.47 -5.99 -4.84
N LYS A 143 11.36 -7.16 -5.45
CA LYS A 143 10.32 -7.46 -6.44
C LYS A 143 8.96 -7.68 -5.77
N GLY A 144 7.90 -7.37 -6.51
CA GLY A 144 6.53 -7.66 -6.11
C GLY A 144 6.13 -9.12 -6.37
N PRO A 145 4.88 -9.49 -6.01
CA PRO A 145 4.35 -10.83 -6.24
C PRO A 145 4.30 -11.27 -7.71
N LEU A 146 4.27 -10.32 -8.65
CA LEU A 146 4.22 -10.60 -10.09
C LEU A 146 5.57 -11.06 -10.67
N ALA A 147 6.64 -11.11 -9.87
CA ALA A 147 7.89 -11.76 -10.25
C ALA A 147 7.84 -13.30 -10.15
N ILE A 148 6.73 -13.87 -9.67
CA ILE A 148 6.51 -15.31 -9.62
C ILE A 148 5.89 -15.75 -10.96
N ASP A 149 6.67 -16.40 -11.83
CA ASP A 149 6.20 -16.81 -13.16
C ASP A 149 4.93 -17.67 -13.13
N ALA A 150 4.82 -18.56 -12.15
CA ALA A 150 3.66 -19.43 -11.97
C ALA A 150 2.34 -18.64 -11.79
N LEU A 151 2.38 -17.44 -11.18
CA LEU A 151 1.20 -16.60 -11.03
C LEU A 151 0.73 -16.05 -12.38
N ILE A 152 1.67 -15.66 -13.25
CA ILE A 152 1.37 -15.17 -14.59
C ILE A 152 0.93 -16.33 -15.49
N ASP A 153 1.53 -17.50 -15.36
CA ASP A 153 1.14 -18.70 -16.11
C ASP A 153 -0.28 -19.14 -15.80
N ASP A 154 -0.64 -19.22 -14.50
CA ASP A 154 -2.01 -19.47 -14.05
C ASP A 154 -2.99 -18.42 -14.61
N PHE A 155 -2.60 -17.14 -14.54
CA PHE A 155 -3.40 -16.06 -15.11
C PHE A 155 -3.61 -16.22 -16.62
N LEU A 156 -2.56 -16.55 -17.39
CA LEU A 156 -2.67 -16.76 -18.84
C LEU A 156 -3.49 -17.99 -19.21
N ALA A 157 -3.40 -19.06 -18.42
CA ALA A 157 -4.21 -20.26 -18.59
C ALA A 157 -5.71 -19.98 -18.36
N GLY A 158 -6.04 -18.90 -17.64
CA GLY A 158 -7.40 -18.52 -17.30
C GLY A 158 -7.89 -19.16 -16.00
N GLU A 159 -7.03 -19.87 -15.28
CA GLU A 159 -7.36 -20.57 -14.02
C GLU A 159 -6.25 -20.36 -12.98
N PHE A 160 -6.62 -19.91 -11.78
CA PHE A 160 -5.69 -19.98 -10.65
C PHE A 160 -5.75 -21.38 -10.04
N GLN A 161 -4.69 -22.16 -10.17
CA GLN A 161 -4.65 -23.55 -9.69
C GLN A 161 -4.80 -23.63 -8.17
N LYS A 162 -4.33 -22.58 -7.47
CA LYS A 162 -4.39 -22.46 -6.00
C LYS A 162 -4.91 -21.09 -5.58
N PRO A 163 -6.23 -20.81 -5.70
CA PRO A 163 -6.80 -19.50 -5.38
C PRO A 163 -6.54 -19.07 -3.93
N ALA A 164 -6.51 -20.05 -3.00
CA ALA A 164 -6.25 -19.80 -1.58
C ALA A 164 -4.83 -19.28 -1.28
N THR A 165 -3.87 -19.49 -2.20
CA THR A 165 -2.49 -19.04 -2.05
C THR A 165 -2.20 -17.75 -2.82
N LEU A 166 -3.22 -17.13 -3.43
CA LEU A 166 -3.02 -15.88 -4.16
C LEU A 166 -2.52 -14.77 -3.23
N PRO A 167 -1.57 -13.94 -3.71
CA PRO A 167 -1.16 -12.74 -3.00
C PRO A 167 -2.37 -11.85 -2.67
N ALA A 168 -2.32 -11.16 -1.54
CA ALA A 168 -3.45 -10.36 -1.04
C ALA A 168 -4.10 -9.46 -2.10
N PRO A 169 -3.37 -8.70 -2.96
CA PRO A 169 -3.99 -7.85 -3.97
C PRO A 169 -4.82 -8.59 -5.03
N PHE A 170 -4.59 -9.89 -5.22
CA PHE A 170 -5.20 -10.68 -6.31
C PHE A 170 -6.22 -11.71 -5.81
N LYS A 171 -6.51 -11.77 -4.50
CA LYS A 171 -7.44 -12.78 -3.95
C LYS A 171 -8.87 -12.64 -4.47
N SER A 172 -9.29 -11.43 -4.81
CA SER A 172 -10.62 -11.15 -5.36
C SER A 172 -10.68 -11.26 -6.90
N VAL A 173 -9.59 -11.67 -7.56
CA VAL A 173 -9.59 -11.83 -9.02
C VAL A 173 -10.38 -13.07 -9.41
N THR A 174 -11.42 -12.86 -10.22
CA THR A 174 -12.20 -13.94 -10.82
C THR A 174 -11.48 -14.48 -12.07
N PRO A 175 -11.20 -15.79 -12.16
CA PRO A 175 -10.64 -16.40 -13.36
C PRO A 175 -11.55 -16.24 -14.58
N ASN A 176 -10.97 -16.28 -15.79
CA ASN A 176 -11.75 -16.22 -17.02
C ASN A 176 -12.25 -17.62 -17.37
N PRO A 177 -13.56 -17.84 -17.63
CA PRO A 177 -14.07 -19.16 -17.97
C PRO A 177 -13.55 -19.72 -19.31
N ASP A 178 -13.03 -18.87 -20.21
CA ASP A 178 -12.46 -19.28 -21.50
C ASP A 178 -10.94 -19.49 -21.39
N ALA A 179 -10.54 -20.77 -21.37
CA ALA A 179 -9.15 -21.16 -21.32
C ALA A 179 -8.34 -20.55 -22.49
N GLY A 180 -7.25 -19.87 -22.14
CA GLY A 180 -6.38 -19.21 -23.12
C GLY A 180 -6.94 -17.91 -23.71
N TYR A 181 -8.10 -17.40 -23.28
CA TYR A 181 -8.55 -16.05 -23.63
C TYR A 181 -7.50 -15.00 -23.26
N ASN A 182 -6.98 -15.10 -22.03
CA ASN A 182 -5.97 -14.17 -21.53
C ASN A 182 -4.70 -14.19 -22.39
N ALA A 183 -4.22 -15.38 -22.77
CA ALA A 183 -3.08 -15.53 -23.68
C ALA A 183 -3.32 -14.88 -25.06
N ARG A 184 -4.50 -15.07 -25.66
CA ARG A 184 -4.84 -14.45 -26.95
C ARG A 184 -4.87 -12.92 -26.86
N LEU A 185 -5.48 -12.38 -25.81
CA LEU A 185 -5.57 -10.93 -25.60
C LEU A 185 -4.19 -10.31 -25.33
N VAL A 186 -3.37 -10.97 -24.50
CA VAL A 186 -1.98 -10.56 -24.23
C VAL A 186 -1.15 -10.54 -25.50
N SER A 187 -1.22 -11.58 -26.33
CA SER A 187 -0.50 -11.64 -27.60
C SER A 187 -0.91 -10.50 -28.55
N ALA A 188 -2.22 -10.22 -28.65
CA ALA A 188 -2.73 -9.11 -29.45
C ALA A 188 -2.25 -7.73 -28.95
N MET A 189 -2.27 -7.49 -27.64
CA MET A 189 -1.74 -6.25 -27.06
C MET A 189 -0.24 -6.11 -27.26
N ALA A 190 0.52 -7.19 -27.08
CA ALA A 190 1.97 -7.22 -27.27
C ALA A 190 2.36 -6.94 -28.72
N GLN A 191 1.59 -7.43 -29.71
CA GLN A 191 1.78 -7.13 -31.12
C GLN A 191 1.69 -5.62 -31.40
N VAL A 192 0.66 -4.96 -30.85
CA VAL A 192 0.49 -3.50 -31.01
C VAL A 192 1.64 -2.73 -30.37
N LEU A 193 2.02 -3.10 -29.14
CA LEU A 193 3.08 -2.43 -28.38
C LEU A 193 4.47 -2.63 -28.98
N SER A 194 4.72 -3.79 -29.59
CA SER A 194 6.00 -4.13 -30.24
C SER A 194 6.15 -3.53 -31.64
N SER A 195 5.11 -2.88 -32.17
CA SER A 195 5.19 -2.30 -33.51
C SER A 195 6.22 -1.18 -33.59
N LYS A 196 6.79 -0.97 -34.78
CA LYS A 196 7.78 0.12 -35.01
C LYS A 196 7.24 1.53 -34.76
N LYS A 197 5.92 1.69 -34.73
CA LYS A 197 5.27 2.97 -34.47
C LYS A 197 4.91 3.05 -32.99
N LYS A 198 5.13 4.22 -32.40
CA LYS A 198 4.63 4.50 -31.05
C LYS A 198 3.13 4.29 -31.01
N SER A 199 2.71 3.38 -30.15
CA SER A 199 1.32 2.94 -30.09
C SER A 199 0.79 3.04 -28.67
N LEU A 200 -0.47 3.46 -28.54
CA LEU A 200 -1.19 3.49 -27.28
C LEU A 200 -2.18 2.32 -27.23
N VAL A 201 -1.99 1.40 -26.29
CA VAL A 201 -2.96 0.35 -25.96
C VAL A 201 -3.78 0.81 -24.76
N VAL A 202 -5.11 0.78 -24.90
CA VAL A 202 -6.04 1.03 -23.80
C VAL A 202 -6.80 -0.25 -23.50
N LEU A 203 -6.65 -0.79 -22.30
CA LEU A 203 -7.39 -1.97 -21.86
C LEU A 203 -8.51 -1.55 -20.89
N VAL A 204 -9.75 -1.92 -21.20
CA VAL A 204 -10.89 -1.79 -20.27
C VAL A 204 -11.01 -3.08 -19.48
N ALA A 205 -10.68 -3.04 -18.19
CA ALA A 205 -10.66 -4.22 -17.31
C ALA A 205 -10.97 -3.84 -15.84
N PRO A 206 -11.37 -4.80 -14.99
CA PRO A 206 -11.45 -4.62 -13.54
C PRO A 206 -10.12 -4.17 -12.94
N GLU A 207 -10.14 -3.26 -11.97
CA GLU A 207 -8.93 -2.64 -11.42
C GLU A 207 -8.00 -3.66 -10.75
N ASN A 208 -8.57 -4.68 -10.10
CA ASN A 208 -7.80 -5.74 -9.45
C ASN A 208 -7.07 -6.68 -10.43
N GLN A 209 -7.37 -6.61 -11.74
CA GLN A 209 -6.70 -7.37 -12.79
C GLN A 209 -5.64 -6.56 -13.56
N ALA A 210 -5.66 -5.23 -13.45
CA ALA A 210 -4.84 -4.34 -14.27
C ALA A 210 -3.34 -4.70 -14.26
N ALA A 211 -2.81 -4.99 -13.08
CA ALA A 211 -1.41 -5.35 -12.89
C ALA A 211 -1.03 -6.71 -13.50
N LEU A 212 -1.96 -7.69 -13.47
CA LEU A 212 -1.76 -9.01 -14.09
C LEU A 212 -1.68 -8.86 -15.61
N TRP A 213 -2.59 -8.09 -16.21
CA TRP A 213 -2.59 -7.81 -17.65
C TRP A 213 -1.29 -7.12 -18.09
N ILE A 214 -0.87 -6.06 -17.38
CA ILE A 214 0.37 -5.35 -17.71
C ILE A 214 1.60 -6.27 -17.57
N ALA A 215 1.69 -7.05 -16.50
CA ALA A 215 2.83 -7.95 -16.30
C ALA A 215 2.88 -9.06 -17.35
N ALA A 216 1.73 -9.64 -17.71
CA ALA A 216 1.64 -10.65 -18.75
C ALA A 216 2.02 -10.09 -20.14
N THR A 217 1.51 -8.90 -20.50
CA THR A 217 1.87 -8.22 -21.75
C THR A 217 3.34 -7.83 -21.80
N ALA A 218 3.92 -7.36 -20.71
CA ALA A 218 5.35 -7.04 -20.66
C ALA A 218 6.23 -8.28 -20.82
N ARG A 219 5.80 -9.43 -20.29
CA ARG A 219 6.49 -10.70 -20.50
C ARG A 219 6.50 -11.11 -21.98
N GLU A 220 5.40 -10.88 -22.69
CA GLU A 220 5.27 -11.17 -24.12
C GLU A 220 6.05 -10.18 -25.01
N VAL A 221 6.06 -8.88 -24.67
CA VAL A 221 6.85 -7.86 -25.39
C VAL A 221 8.36 -8.08 -25.20
N GLY A 222 8.78 -8.57 -24.04
CA GLY A 222 10.18 -8.86 -23.74
C GLY A 222 11.00 -7.63 -23.35
N GLU A 223 12.31 -7.67 -23.62
CA GLU A 223 13.30 -6.74 -23.04
C GLU A 223 13.10 -5.27 -23.42
N GLN A 224 12.46 -4.96 -24.55
CA GLN A 224 12.21 -3.56 -24.95
C GLN A 224 11.24 -2.84 -24.00
N GLY A 225 10.33 -3.60 -23.39
CA GLY A 225 9.30 -3.07 -22.50
C GLY A 225 8.42 -1.99 -23.14
N PHE A 226 7.65 -1.31 -22.30
CA PHE A 226 6.79 -0.19 -22.68
C PHE A 226 6.46 0.65 -21.44
N GLY A 227 6.03 1.90 -21.65
CA GLY A 227 5.45 2.71 -20.58
C GLY A 227 4.05 2.19 -20.22
N TYR A 228 3.60 2.31 -18.99
CA TYR A 228 2.26 1.82 -18.63
C TYR A 228 1.61 2.57 -17.50
N SER A 229 0.29 2.40 -17.34
CA SER A 229 -0.44 2.79 -16.14
C SER A 229 -1.50 1.75 -15.78
N THR A 230 -1.51 1.28 -14.53
CA THR A 230 -2.52 0.32 -14.04
C THR A 230 -3.89 0.94 -13.80
N PHE A 231 -4.01 2.26 -13.85
CA PHE A 231 -5.28 2.94 -13.65
C PHE A 231 -5.26 4.33 -14.28
N GLU A 232 -6.13 4.55 -15.25
CA GLU A 232 -6.42 5.88 -15.80
C GLU A 232 -7.92 6.11 -15.95
N LYS A 233 -8.33 7.36 -15.71
CA LYS A 233 -9.59 7.86 -16.23
C LYS A 233 -9.38 8.37 -17.65
N PRO A 234 -10.40 8.36 -18.53
CA PRO A 234 -10.26 8.83 -19.90
C PRO A 234 -9.65 10.24 -20.04
N ALA A 235 -9.96 11.14 -19.11
CA ALA A 235 -9.36 12.48 -19.07
C ALA A 235 -7.86 12.48 -18.71
N GLY A 236 -7.43 11.60 -17.82
CA GLY A 236 -6.03 11.50 -17.39
C GLY A 236 -5.10 10.92 -18.48
N ILE A 237 -5.65 10.13 -19.42
CA ILE A 237 -4.87 9.61 -20.56
C ILE A 237 -4.29 10.74 -21.41
N ALA A 238 -5.03 11.84 -21.56
CA ALA A 238 -4.56 13.00 -22.34
C ALA A 238 -3.43 13.78 -21.66
N GLU A 239 -3.24 13.60 -20.35
CA GLU A 239 -2.23 14.27 -19.53
C GLU A 239 -0.98 13.38 -19.33
N LEU A 240 -1.05 12.10 -19.69
CA LEU A 240 0.05 11.16 -19.52
C LEU A 240 1.13 11.39 -20.59
N PRO A 241 2.43 11.43 -20.22
CA PRO A 241 3.51 11.46 -21.20
C PRO A 241 3.55 10.16 -22.01
N LEU A 242 3.29 10.26 -23.32
CA LEU A 242 3.31 9.13 -24.26
C LEU A 242 4.62 9.12 -25.07
N GLY A 243 5.77 9.24 -24.38
CA GLY A 243 7.09 9.29 -25.02
C GLY A 243 7.44 8.01 -25.79
N THR A 244 6.86 6.88 -25.41
CA THR A 244 7.05 5.53 -26.00
C THR A 244 5.71 4.84 -26.25
N SER A 245 5.75 3.65 -26.86
CA SER A 245 4.60 2.74 -26.80
C SER A 245 4.17 2.57 -25.35
N THR A 246 2.85 2.66 -25.13
CA THR A 246 2.29 2.75 -23.78
C THR A 246 1.02 1.91 -23.64
N MET A 247 0.87 1.22 -22.51
CA MET A 247 -0.34 0.49 -22.15
C MET A 247 -1.01 1.12 -20.93
N VAL A 248 -2.27 1.55 -21.06
CA VAL A 248 -3.05 2.08 -19.93
C VAL A 248 -4.26 1.20 -19.66
N VAL A 249 -4.61 1.02 -18.38
CA VAL A 249 -5.81 0.30 -17.97
C VAL A 249 -6.86 1.28 -17.49
N VAL A 250 -8.07 1.18 -18.04
CA VAL A 250 -9.24 1.98 -17.70
C VAL A 250 -10.26 1.09 -16.99
N PRO A 251 -10.81 1.50 -15.84
CA PRO A 251 -11.86 0.75 -15.16
C PRO A 251 -13.10 0.56 -16.04
N GLU A 252 -13.80 -0.57 -15.86
CA GLU A 252 -15.04 -0.86 -16.59
C GLU A 252 -16.11 0.23 -16.40
N SER A 253 -16.15 0.88 -15.24
CA SER A 253 -17.07 1.97 -14.94
C SER A 253 -16.87 3.21 -15.82
N GLU A 254 -15.68 3.39 -16.40
CA GLU A 254 -15.32 4.54 -17.25
C GLU A 254 -15.41 4.19 -18.76
N LYS A 255 -15.82 2.97 -19.11
CA LYS A 255 -15.90 2.48 -20.51
C LYS A 255 -16.70 3.40 -21.42
N LEU A 256 -17.90 3.82 -21.01
CA LEU A 256 -18.77 4.66 -21.86
C LEU A 256 -18.08 5.99 -22.19
N ARG A 257 -17.51 6.63 -21.17
CA ARG A 257 -16.78 7.90 -21.32
C ARG A 257 -15.53 7.75 -22.19
N LEU A 258 -14.81 6.63 -22.06
CA LEU A 258 -13.67 6.32 -22.93
C LEU A 258 -14.11 6.27 -24.40
N MET A 259 -15.17 5.52 -24.72
CA MET A 259 -15.64 5.36 -26.10
C MET A 259 -16.11 6.69 -26.71
N GLU A 260 -16.75 7.55 -25.93
CA GLU A 260 -17.12 8.91 -26.35
C GLU A 260 -15.88 9.74 -26.71
N MET A 261 -14.84 9.73 -25.86
CA MET A 261 -13.61 10.49 -26.09
C MET A 261 -12.80 9.94 -27.27
N VAL A 262 -12.74 8.62 -27.44
CA VAL A 262 -12.09 7.98 -28.60
C VAL A 262 -12.82 8.36 -29.89
N LYS A 263 -14.15 8.29 -29.91
CA LYS A 263 -14.96 8.70 -31.06
C LYS A 263 -14.80 10.19 -31.39
N ALA A 264 -14.63 11.02 -30.37
CA ALA A 264 -14.38 12.45 -30.54
C ALA A 264 -12.92 12.79 -30.96
N GLY A 265 -12.02 11.80 -31.02
CA GLY A 265 -10.60 12.03 -31.29
C GLY A 265 -9.87 12.78 -30.16
N ALA A 266 -10.42 12.76 -28.94
CA ALA A 266 -9.88 13.47 -27.79
C ALA A 266 -8.79 12.70 -27.03
N ILE A 267 -8.60 11.41 -27.35
CA ILE A 267 -7.50 10.59 -26.81
C ILE A 267 -6.31 10.65 -27.77
N PRO A 268 -5.11 11.04 -27.32
CA PRO A 268 -3.94 11.14 -28.17
C PRO A 268 -3.44 9.77 -28.66
N GLY A 269 -2.61 9.79 -29.72
CA GLY A 269 -1.82 8.61 -30.12
C GLY A 269 -2.57 7.48 -30.82
N ASN A 270 -3.79 7.72 -31.35
CA ASN A 270 -4.64 6.73 -32.02
C ASN A 270 -4.76 5.43 -31.21
N PRO A 271 -5.48 5.45 -30.07
CA PRO A 271 -5.52 4.32 -29.15
C PRO A 271 -6.12 3.07 -29.81
N VAL A 272 -5.48 1.93 -29.61
CA VAL A 272 -6.08 0.61 -29.85
C VAL A 272 -6.75 0.17 -28.56
N VAL A 273 -8.08 0.12 -28.58
CA VAL A 273 -8.88 -0.17 -27.38
C VAL A 273 -9.26 -1.65 -27.35
N PHE A 274 -8.90 -2.30 -26.24
CA PHE A 274 -9.29 -3.66 -25.91
C PHE A 274 -10.30 -3.63 -24.77
N VAL A 275 -11.35 -4.44 -24.86
CA VAL A 275 -12.39 -4.53 -23.83
C VAL A 275 -12.59 -6.00 -23.48
N LEU A 276 -12.52 -6.33 -22.18
CA LEU A 276 -12.74 -7.70 -21.74
C LEU A 276 -14.15 -8.19 -22.14
N GLY A 277 -14.21 -9.40 -22.67
CA GLY A 277 -15.45 -10.03 -23.16
C GLY A 277 -15.92 -9.57 -24.54
N GLU A 278 -15.25 -8.61 -25.18
CA GLU A 278 -15.53 -8.21 -26.57
C GLU A 278 -14.59 -8.88 -27.57
N SER A 279 -14.95 -8.79 -28.85
CA SER A 279 -14.09 -9.28 -29.94
C SER A 279 -12.82 -8.43 -30.02
N LEU A 280 -11.71 -9.07 -30.41
CA LEU A 280 -10.44 -8.36 -30.60
C LEU A 280 -10.58 -7.23 -31.63
N PRO A 281 -9.98 -6.07 -31.39
CA PRO A 281 -9.90 -5.01 -32.40
C PRO A 281 -9.09 -5.49 -33.61
N ASP A 282 -9.34 -4.89 -34.77
CA ASP A 282 -8.51 -5.13 -35.95
C ASP A 282 -7.10 -4.54 -35.74
N ILE A 283 -6.12 -5.43 -35.59
CA ILE A 283 -4.71 -5.09 -35.40
C ILE A 283 -3.85 -5.44 -36.61
N SER A 284 -4.45 -5.74 -37.77
CA SER A 284 -3.73 -6.10 -39.00
C SER A 284 -2.69 -5.06 -39.43
N ALA A 285 -2.93 -3.77 -39.14
CA ALA A 285 -2.00 -2.68 -39.40
C ALA A 285 -0.70 -2.71 -38.56
N TYR A 286 -0.66 -3.56 -37.53
CA TYR A 286 0.47 -3.74 -36.61
C TYR A 286 1.16 -5.09 -36.82
N ASP A 287 0.77 -5.85 -37.84
CA ASP A 287 1.48 -7.08 -38.23
C ASP A 287 2.74 -6.72 -39.02
N ASP A 288 3.87 -6.58 -38.31
CA ASP A 288 5.18 -6.40 -38.93
C ASP A 288 5.65 -7.67 -39.70
N SER A 289 4.96 -8.80 -39.56
CA SER A 289 5.17 -10.02 -40.35
C SER A 289 4.67 -9.88 -41.80
N ALA A 290 3.90 -8.82 -42.10
CA ALA A 290 3.37 -8.52 -43.43
C ALA A 290 4.36 -7.80 -44.36
N VAL A 291 5.66 -7.76 -44.05
CA VAL A 291 6.69 -7.57 -45.07
C VAL A 291 7.06 -8.94 -45.65
N GLN A 292 6.17 -9.48 -46.50
CA GLN A 292 6.62 -10.44 -47.48
C GLN A 292 7.75 -9.79 -48.29
N PRO A 293 8.89 -10.46 -48.53
CA PRO A 293 9.80 -10.01 -49.56
C PRO A 293 8.98 -9.93 -50.84
N GLN A 294 8.97 -8.75 -51.47
CA GLN A 294 8.46 -8.63 -52.83
C GLN A 294 9.16 -9.71 -53.64
N GLN A 295 8.44 -10.81 -53.92
CA GLN A 295 8.77 -11.70 -55.00
C GLN A 295 8.80 -10.80 -56.22
N SER A 296 10.02 -10.50 -56.65
CA SER A 296 10.28 -9.90 -57.94
C SER A 296 9.61 -10.82 -58.95
N THR A 297 8.51 -10.37 -59.53
CA THR A 297 7.87 -10.99 -60.68
C THR A 297 8.82 -10.82 -61.86
N VAL A 298 9.84 -11.66 -61.92
CA VAL A 298 10.54 -11.93 -63.18
C VAL A 298 9.57 -12.74 -64.02
N ALA A 299 9.04 -12.10 -65.05
CA ALA A 299 8.19 -12.72 -66.05
C ALA A 299 8.91 -13.95 -66.65
N GLU A 300 8.37 -15.13 -66.39
CA GLU A 300 8.84 -16.37 -66.98
C GLU A 300 8.23 -16.51 -68.39
N GLN A 301 9.06 -16.30 -69.40
CA GLN A 301 8.76 -16.65 -70.79
C GLN A 301 8.74 -18.19 -70.94
N PRO A 302 7.80 -18.78 -71.69
CA PRO A 302 7.74 -20.22 -71.84
C PRO A 302 8.81 -20.71 -72.82
N ARG A 303 9.54 -21.76 -72.45
CA ARG A 303 10.29 -22.59 -73.41
C ARG A 303 9.85 -24.06 -73.37
N PRO A 304 9.92 -24.75 -74.52
CA PRO A 304 9.19 -25.98 -74.75
C PRO A 304 10.02 -27.25 -74.50
N PHE A 305 9.30 -28.32 -74.17
CA PHE A 305 9.54 -29.75 -74.42
C PHE A 305 10.96 -30.32 -74.42
N GLY A 306 11.18 -31.32 -73.55
CA GLY A 306 12.21 -32.33 -73.72
C GLY A 306 12.65 -33.03 -72.44
N GLU A 307 11.89 -34.02 -72.00
CA GLU A 307 12.37 -35.12 -71.14
C GLU A 307 13.46 -35.94 -71.87
N PRO A 308 14.38 -36.68 -71.19
CA PRO A 308 14.01 -37.75 -70.25
C PRO A 308 14.86 -37.92 -68.97
N GLN A 309 14.28 -38.70 -68.07
CA GLN A 309 14.67 -39.05 -66.70
C GLN A 309 15.79 -40.12 -66.57
N ALA A 310 16.47 -40.05 -65.40
CA ALA A 310 17.13 -41.11 -64.60
C ALA A 310 18.55 -41.62 -65.04
N PRO A 311 19.41 -42.15 -64.13
CA PRO A 311 19.08 -42.69 -62.79
C PRO A 311 20.01 -42.30 -61.61
N ALA A 312 19.62 -42.78 -60.43
CA ALA A 312 20.28 -42.71 -59.14
C ALA A 312 21.67 -43.38 -59.11
N ALA A 313 22.56 -42.87 -58.24
CA ALA A 313 23.77 -43.56 -57.79
C ALA A 313 24.05 -43.23 -56.31
N GLU A 314 24.41 -44.28 -55.58
CA GLU A 314 24.62 -44.41 -54.15
C GLU A 314 25.97 -43.83 -53.67
N ALA A 315 26.05 -43.55 -52.36
CA ALA A 315 27.21 -43.68 -51.44
C ALA A 315 28.51 -42.88 -51.76
N SER A 316 29.25 -42.22 -50.86
CA SER A 316 29.36 -42.03 -49.41
C SER A 316 30.55 -41.03 -49.23
N PRO A 317 31.28 -40.97 -48.10
CA PRO A 317 31.02 -40.53 -46.73
C PRO A 317 31.69 -39.15 -46.46
N PHE A 318 31.82 -38.73 -45.19
CA PHE A 318 32.51 -37.53 -44.65
C PHE A 318 31.62 -36.38 -44.20
N LEU A 319 31.11 -36.53 -42.97
CA LEU A 319 30.82 -35.44 -42.04
C LEU A 319 31.93 -35.38 -40.98
N PRO A 320 32.32 -34.19 -40.49
CA PRO A 320 32.86 -34.01 -39.16
C PRO A 320 31.81 -33.50 -38.16
N GLU A 321 32.02 -33.94 -36.92
CA GLU A 321 31.11 -33.96 -35.77
C GLU A 321 31.04 -32.64 -34.97
N ALA A 322 29.92 -32.45 -34.25
CA ALA A 322 29.63 -31.28 -33.41
C ALA A 322 30.20 -31.41 -31.98
N PRO A 323 30.55 -30.30 -31.28
CA PRO A 323 31.08 -30.35 -29.92
C PRO A 323 29.97 -30.40 -28.85
N ARG A 324 30.17 -31.26 -27.82
CA ARG A 324 29.35 -31.42 -26.61
C ARG A 324 30.04 -30.76 -25.38
N PRO A 325 29.28 -30.20 -24.41
CA PRO A 325 29.83 -29.48 -23.25
C PRO A 325 30.35 -30.39 -22.11
N PRO A 326 31.16 -29.86 -21.16
CA PRO A 326 31.71 -30.64 -20.05
C PRO A 326 30.77 -30.74 -18.84
N GLN A 327 30.86 -31.88 -18.14
CA GLN A 327 30.20 -32.19 -16.86
C GLN A 327 31.24 -32.54 -15.77
N PRO A 328 30.84 -32.59 -14.47
CA PRO A 328 31.66 -32.19 -13.32
C PRO A 328 32.28 -33.35 -12.53
N THR A 329 33.27 -33.03 -11.67
CA THR A 329 33.85 -33.96 -10.68
C THR A 329 33.62 -33.47 -9.24
N GLY A 330 32.80 -34.22 -8.47
CA GLY A 330 33.27 -34.97 -7.28
C GLY A 330 33.32 -34.33 -5.88
N PHE A 331 32.23 -34.53 -5.11
CA PHE A 331 32.07 -35.04 -3.71
C PHE A 331 32.88 -34.58 -2.46
N ALA A 332 32.08 -34.30 -1.40
CA ALA A 332 32.22 -34.55 0.07
C ALA A 332 31.81 -33.27 0.86
N GLU A 333 31.04 -33.22 1.95
CA GLU A 333 30.64 -34.17 3.00
C GLU A 333 29.41 -33.59 3.76
N GLN A 334 28.66 -34.42 4.49
CA GLN A 334 27.43 -34.06 5.22
C GLN A 334 27.62 -34.06 6.75
N GLN A 335 26.90 -33.13 7.43
CA GLN A 335 26.34 -33.12 8.81
C GLN A 335 27.22 -32.67 10.03
N PRO A 336 26.66 -32.26 11.20
CA PRO A 336 25.28 -31.81 11.56
C PRO A 336 25.21 -30.55 12.52
N LEU A 337 23.99 -30.21 12.97
CA LEU A 337 23.55 -29.17 13.93
C LEU A 337 24.33 -29.04 15.26
N GLY A 338 24.37 -27.81 15.81
CA GLY A 338 24.68 -27.53 17.22
C GLY A 338 24.35 -26.07 17.61
N ALA A 339 23.88 -25.86 18.84
CA ALA A 339 23.11 -24.70 19.29
C ALA A 339 23.79 -23.86 20.41
N TYR A 340 23.26 -22.63 20.60
CA TYR A 340 23.33 -21.69 21.77
C TYR A 340 24.69 -21.11 22.21
N ASN A 341 24.85 -19.77 22.16
CA ASN A 341 24.75 -18.88 23.35
C ASN A 341 24.96 -17.38 23.04
N ALA A 342 24.28 -16.56 23.82
CA ALA A 342 24.29 -15.10 23.84
C ALA A 342 25.52 -14.52 24.56
N THR A 343 25.98 -13.33 24.14
CA THR A 343 26.36 -12.22 25.05
C THR A 343 26.58 -10.91 24.29
N SER A 344 25.86 -9.88 24.78
CA SER A 344 26.05 -8.43 24.72
C SER A 344 27.41 -7.86 24.29
N SER A 345 27.38 -6.81 23.47
CA SER A 345 28.28 -5.65 23.57
C SER A 345 27.65 -4.43 22.87
N ASN A 346 27.35 -3.41 23.68
CA ASN A 346 26.68 -2.15 23.36
C ASN A 346 27.71 -1.14 22.79
N PRO A 347 27.51 -0.52 21.61
CA PRO A 347 28.48 0.43 21.05
C PRO A 347 28.19 1.91 21.39
N PHE A 348 27.35 2.21 22.40
CA PHE A 348 27.22 3.56 22.94
C PHE A 348 28.15 3.74 24.16
N ALA A 349 29.39 4.13 23.90
CA ALA A 349 30.29 4.69 24.91
C ALA A 349 31.00 5.95 24.35
N ASP A 350 30.84 7.04 25.09
CA ASP A 350 31.33 8.42 24.99
C ASP A 350 32.46 8.80 24.02
N VAL A 351 32.29 9.98 23.36
CA VAL A 351 33.30 11.06 23.34
C VAL A 351 32.61 12.43 23.33
N SER A 352 33.04 13.30 24.26
CA SER A 352 32.64 14.69 24.48
C SER A 352 33.40 15.73 23.61
N ALA A 353 32.80 16.93 23.54
CA ALA A 353 33.39 18.29 23.49
C ALA A 353 33.68 19.03 22.15
N ALA A 354 32.78 20.01 21.86
CA ALA A 354 32.99 21.44 21.48
C ALA A 354 33.78 21.83 20.18
N PRO A 355 33.70 23.09 19.65
CA PRO A 355 33.06 24.31 20.18
C PRO A 355 32.14 25.11 19.20
N ALA A 356 31.44 26.09 19.76
CA ALA A 356 30.59 27.09 19.10
C ALA A 356 31.37 28.21 18.38
N PRO A 357 30.69 29.02 17.54
CA PRO A 357 31.04 30.42 17.35
C PRO A 357 29.92 31.39 17.76
N VAL A 358 30.37 32.61 18.03
CA VAL A 358 29.75 33.72 18.76
C VAL A 358 29.16 34.76 17.78
N ASN A 359 27.87 35.13 18.00
CA ASN A 359 27.15 36.43 17.90
C ASN A 359 27.71 37.62 17.07
N PRO A 360 26.85 38.53 16.52
CA PRO A 360 26.14 39.51 17.39
C PRO A 360 24.70 39.94 16.99
N ALA A 361 24.10 40.64 17.95
CA ALA A 361 22.70 41.06 18.14
C ALA A 361 22.25 42.29 17.31
N PRO A 362 20.93 42.62 17.31
CA PRO A 362 20.33 43.67 16.49
C PRO A 362 20.13 45.01 17.23
N GLU A 363 20.05 46.11 16.46
CA GLU A 363 19.68 47.46 16.93
C GLU A 363 18.15 47.67 16.94
N THR A 364 17.62 48.22 18.04
CA THR A 364 16.31 48.88 18.16
C THR A 364 16.48 50.41 18.05
N PRO A 365 15.42 51.15 17.67
CA PRO A 365 14.59 51.89 18.64
C PRO A 365 13.08 51.86 18.23
N GLU A 366 12.05 52.35 18.92
CA GLU A 366 11.70 52.83 20.28
C GLU A 366 10.36 53.63 20.09
N SER A 367 9.42 53.60 21.07
CA SER A 367 8.36 54.61 21.38
C SER A 367 7.10 53.93 22.00
N THR A 368 6.96 53.80 23.35
CA THR A 368 6.33 54.70 24.37
C THR A 368 4.83 55.01 24.14
N ALA A 369 3.84 54.93 25.07
CA ALA A 369 3.55 54.49 26.46
C ALA A 369 2.00 54.76 26.70
N PRO A 370 1.31 54.75 27.89
CA PRO A 370 1.49 54.11 29.23
C PRO A 370 0.17 53.45 29.86
N VAL A 371 0.25 52.38 30.71
CA VAL A 371 0.04 52.29 32.22
C VAL A 371 -1.45 52.16 32.70
N ASN A 372 -1.96 51.25 33.57
CA ASN A 372 -1.56 50.53 34.83
C ASN A 372 -2.63 49.45 35.25
N PRO A 373 -2.57 48.70 36.39
CA PRO A 373 -1.56 47.78 36.97
C PRO A 373 -2.10 46.35 37.33
N ALA A 374 -1.21 45.47 37.82
CA ALA A 374 -1.34 44.02 38.07
C ALA A 374 -2.10 43.59 39.37
N PRO A 375 -2.24 42.27 39.63
CA PRO A 375 -1.38 41.68 40.66
C PRO A 375 -0.70 40.34 40.29
N VAL A 376 0.25 39.97 41.15
CA VAL A 376 1.41 39.08 41.01
C VAL A 376 1.10 37.62 41.33
N HIS A 377 1.62 36.67 40.55
CA HIS A 377 1.85 35.27 40.96
C HIS A 377 3.14 34.69 40.30
N PRO A 378 3.81 33.72 40.94
CA PRO A 378 5.24 33.47 40.79
C PRO A 378 5.63 32.72 39.50
N ARG A 379 6.85 33.03 39.05
CA ARG A 379 7.57 32.48 37.90
C ARG A 379 7.85 30.98 38.08
N VAL A 380 7.23 30.14 37.26
CA VAL A 380 7.62 28.73 37.09
C VAL A 380 8.50 28.64 35.83
N GLU A 381 9.72 28.14 36.02
CA GLU A 381 10.72 27.97 34.98
C GLU A 381 10.24 26.98 33.90
N HIS A 382 10.35 27.39 32.63
CA HIS A 382 10.14 26.51 31.48
C HIS A 382 11.27 25.47 31.43
N ARG A 383 10.98 24.26 31.91
CA ARG A 383 11.79 23.07 31.65
C ARG A 383 11.42 22.52 30.27
N ALA A 384 12.42 22.32 29.44
CA ALA A 384 12.33 21.81 28.07
C ALA A 384 11.47 20.53 27.98
N SER A 385 10.58 20.51 26.98
CA SER A 385 9.75 19.36 26.63
C SER A 385 10.61 18.14 26.25
N PRO A 386 10.33 16.93 26.76
CA PRO A 386 11.04 15.73 26.31
C PRO A 386 10.62 15.34 24.88
N SER A 387 11.61 14.87 24.15
CA SER A 387 11.60 14.29 22.80
C SER A 387 10.35 13.45 22.48
N ALA A 388 9.68 13.76 21.36
CA ALA A 388 8.45 13.10 20.92
C ALA A 388 8.73 11.75 20.25
N ALA A 389 8.35 10.67 20.93
CA ALA A 389 8.30 9.31 20.38
C ALA A 389 7.23 9.18 19.26
N PRO A 390 7.34 8.20 18.36
CA PRO A 390 6.52 8.13 17.14
C PRO A 390 5.10 7.56 17.41
N ARG A 391 4.07 8.43 17.33
CA ARG A 391 2.60 8.16 17.36
C ARG A 391 1.94 7.21 16.30
N PRO A 392 0.92 6.37 16.62
CA PRO A 392 0.29 5.39 15.69
C PRO A 392 -0.83 5.92 14.77
N ASN A 393 -1.31 5.05 13.87
CA ASN A 393 -2.02 5.27 12.57
C ASN A 393 -3.52 5.64 12.61
N ALA A 394 -4.06 6.11 13.74
CA ALA A 394 -5.44 6.58 13.84
C ALA A 394 -5.44 7.89 14.63
N TRP A 395 -6.14 8.94 14.15
CA TRP A 395 -6.32 10.14 14.98
C TRP A 395 -7.36 9.77 16.01
N VAL A 396 -6.87 9.17 17.08
CA VAL A 396 -7.66 9.00 18.27
C VAL A 396 -7.67 10.37 18.95
N PRO A 397 -8.85 11.01 19.08
CA PRO A 397 -8.93 12.27 19.79
C PRO A 397 -8.28 12.10 21.16
N PRO A 398 -7.44 13.04 21.62
CA PRO A 398 -6.92 13.00 22.99
C PRO A 398 -8.10 13.03 23.97
N LEU A 399 -7.83 12.77 25.24
CA LEU A 399 -8.85 12.86 26.26
C LEU A 399 -9.44 14.28 26.28
N THR A 400 -10.76 14.36 26.22
CA THR A 400 -11.50 15.61 26.44
C THR A 400 -11.33 16.04 27.90
N LYS A 401 -11.53 17.34 28.18
CA LYS A 401 -11.48 17.85 29.57
C LYS A 401 -12.42 17.09 30.50
N GLN A 402 -13.60 16.70 29.99
CA GLN A 402 -14.57 15.91 30.72
C GLN A 402 -14.07 14.48 31.01
N GLU A 403 -13.46 13.81 30.03
CA GLU A 403 -12.87 12.48 30.24
C GLU A 403 -11.71 12.54 31.23
N ILE A 404 -10.90 13.59 31.19
CA ILE A 404 -9.81 13.81 32.16
C ILE A 404 -10.37 13.95 33.57
N GLU A 405 -11.40 14.79 33.77
CA GLU A 405 -12.05 14.98 35.07
C GLU A 405 -12.68 13.68 35.61
N HIS A 406 -13.36 12.92 34.75
CA HIS A 406 -13.95 11.64 35.14
C HIS A 406 -12.94 10.48 35.24
N LEU A 407 -11.73 10.61 34.67
CA LEU A 407 -10.60 9.73 34.99
C LEU A 407 -10.00 10.07 36.35
N TYR A 408 -9.86 11.35 36.69
CA TYR A 408 -9.38 11.80 38.01
C TYR A 408 -10.30 11.31 39.13
N ASN A 409 -11.62 11.42 38.95
CA ASN A 409 -12.61 10.96 39.92
C ASN A 409 -12.98 9.47 39.78
N TYR A 410 -12.53 8.84 38.70
CA TYR A 410 -12.81 7.46 38.29
C TYR A 410 -14.25 6.98 38.54
N ASP A 411 -15.24 7.71 38.01
CA ASP A 411 -16.67 7.41 38.19
C ASP A 411 -17.12 6.23 37.30
N PRO A 412 -17.34 5.02 37.86
CA PRO A 412 -17.63 3.83 37.05
C PRO A 412 -18.99 3.91 36.34
N ALA A 413 -19.98 4.57 36.97
CA ALA A 413 -21.32 4.70 36.41
C ALA A 413 -21.32 5.66 35.21
N TRP A 414 -20.55 6.74 35.31
CA TRP A 414 -20.36 7.66 34.20
C TRP A 414 -19.64 6.98 33.03
N TRP A 415 -18.53 6.30 33.28
CA TRP A 415 -17.76 5.61 32.24
C TRP A 415 -18.60 4.57 31.50
N LEU A 416 -19.35 3.76 32.23
CA LEU A 416 -20.22 2.75 31.62
C LEU A 416 -21.30 3.40 30.75
N LYS A 417 -21.95 4.48 31.24
CA LYS A 417 -22.95 5.22 30.47
C LYS A 417 -22.35 5.89 29.23
N TYR A 418 -21.20 6.54 29.38
CA TYR A 418 -20.51 7.29 28.33
C TYR A 418 -20.02 6.37 27.21
N LEU A 419 -19.34 5.27 27.56
CA LEU A 419 -18.81 4.32 26.58
C LEU A 419 -19.90 3.48 25.93
N ASN A 420 -21.00 3.21 26.63
CA ASN A 420 -22.16 2.55 26.02
C ASN A 420 -22.81 3.44 24.94
N ALA A 421 -22.82 4.77 25.13
CA ALA A 421 -23.28 5.72 24.14
C ALA A 421 -22.25 5.95 23.01
N ASN A 422 -20.96 5.80 23.30
CA ASN A 422 -19.85 6.06 22.39
C ASN A 422 -18.96 4.81 22.23
N ARG A 423 -19.49 3.74 21.63
CA ARG A 423 -18.85 2.41 21.62
C ARG A 423 -17.45 2.40 21.00
N GLY A 424 -17.25 3.14 19.91
CA GLY A 424 -15.91 3.30 19.30
C GLY A 424 -14.89 3.97 20.22
N ARG A 425 -15.34 4.73 21.22
CA ARG A 425 -14.46 5.40 22.17
C ARG A 425 -13.76 4.43 23.12
N ALA A 426 -14.38 3.30 23.46
CA ALA A 426 -13.73 2.27 24.30
C ALA A 426 -12.50 1.67 23.59
N ILE A 427 -12.62 1.41 22.29
CA ILE A 427 -11.51 0.96 21.43
C ILE A 427 -10.42 2.04 21.35
N HIS A 428 -10.83 3.27 21.05
CA HIS A 428 -9.95 4.43 20.98
C HIS A 428 -9.10 4.60 22.24
N LEU A 429 -9.69 4.52 23.43
CA LEU A 429 -8.94 4.61 24.67
C LEU A 429 -7.86 3.51 24.76
N ALA A 430 -8.20 2.27 24.41
CA ALA A 430 -7.25 1.17 24.55
C ALA A 430 -6.03 1.29 23.61
N ILE A 431 -6.19 1.91 22.43
CA ILE A 431 -5.10 2.12 21.45
C ILE A 431 -4.45 3.51 21.52
N LEU A 432 -4.98 4.42 22.34
CA LEU A 432 -4.45 5.77 22.45
C LEU A 432 -3.05 5.73 23.09
N ASP A 433 -2.12 6.51 22.53
CA ASP A 433 -0.74 6.59 23.02
C ASP A 433 -0.70 6.97 24.51
N ARG A 434 0.22 6.35 25.28
CA ARG A 434 0.33 6.56 26.73
C ARG A 434 0.58 8.04 27.09
N SER A 435 1.22 8.82 26.22
CA SER A 435 1.47 10.26 26.42
C SER A 435 0.20 11.13 26.37
N CYS A 436 -0.91 10.59 25.85
CA CYS A 436 -2.20 11.27 25.83
C CYS A 436 -2.97 11.15 27.14
N TYR A 437 -2.45 10.36 28.09
CA TYR A 437 -3.00 10.19 29.42
C TYR A 437 -2.21 11.02 30.42
N PRO A 438 -2.88 11.60 31.43
CA PRO A 438 -2.18 12.05 32.62
C PRO A 438 -1.38 10.88 33.23
N GLU A 439 -0.27 11.19 33.90
CA GLU A 439 0.64 10.18 34.44
C GLU A 439 -0.08 9.18 35.36
N GLY A 440 -0.01 7.89 35.03
CA GLY A 440 -0.67 6.82 35.79
C GLY A 440 -2.14 6.54 35.44
N TYR A 441 -2.77 7.27 34.50
CA TYR A 441 -4.19 7.13 34.20
C TYR A 441 -4.53 6.18 33.04
N TYR A 442 -3.52 5.64 32.35
CA TYR A 442 -3.72 4.70 31.24
C TYR A 442 -4.50 3.46 31.66
N THR A 443 -4.09 2.81 32.76
CA THR A 443 -4.70 1.58 33.26
C THR A 443 -6.15 1.79 33.70
N LEU A 444 -6.47 2.97 34.24
CA LEU A 444 -7.83 3.36 34.59
C LEU A 444 -8.72 3.47 33.35
N ALA A 445 -8.24 4.15 32.30
CA ALA A 445 -8.96 4.25 31.03
C ALA A 445 -9.14 2.88 30.35
N LEU A 446 -8.11 2.04 30.39
CA LEU A 446 -8.16 0.66 29.88
C LEU A 446 -9.19 -0.18 30.64
N ALA A 447 -9.24 -0.06 31.97
CA ALA A 447 -10.24 -0.75 32.78
C ALA A 447 -11.68 -0.26 32.46
N ALA A 448 -11.90 1.04 32.22
CA ALA A 448 -13.20 1.55 31.78
C ALA A 448 -13.60 0.98 30.40
N ALA A 449 -12.64 0.87 29.46
CA ALA A 449 -12.86 0.27 28.16
C ALA A 449 -13.22 -1.22 28.28
N ILE A 450 -12.46 -2.00 29.06
CA ILE A 450 -12.70 -3.42 29.32
C ILE A 450 -14.07 -3.64 29.97
N ALA A 451 -14.46 -2.81 30.95
CA ALA A 451 -15.78 -2.88 31.59
C ALA A 451 -16.92 -2.70 30.57
N SER A 452 -16.78 -1.77 29.62
CA SER A 452 -17.75 -1.59 28.53
C SER A 452 -17.79 -2.81 27.60
N TRP A 453 -16.63 -3.40 27.26
CA TRP A 453 -16.57 -4.60 26.43
C TRP A 453 -17.24 -5.79 27.12
N VAL A 454 -16.94 -6.05 28.39
CA VAL A 454 -17.58 -7.11 29.21
C VAL A 454 -19.10 -6.97 29.20
N GLN A 455 -19.63 -5.75 29.25
CA GLN A 455 -21.07 -5.54 29.25
C GLN A 455 -21.73 -5.77 27.89
N LEU A 456 -21.09 -5.40 26.76
CA LEU A 456 -21.79 -5.26 25.48
C LEU A 456 -21.26 -6.10 24.32
N PHE A 457 -20.10 -6.76 24.45
CA PHE A 457 -19.29 -7.26 23.33
C PHE A 457 -20.10 -7.79 22.13
N GLU A 458 -20.07 -7.04 21.03
CA GLU A 458 -20.75 -7.39 19.78
C GLU A 458 -19.74 -8.00 18.79
N SER A 459 -20.18 -9.01 18.02
CA SER A 459 -19.39 -9.72 17.01
C SER A 459 -18.44 -8.86 16.14
N PRO A 460 -18.84 -7.68 15.60
CA PRO A 460 -17.98 -6.90 14.69
C PRO A 460 -16.71 -6.31 15.32
N TYR A 461 -16.66 -6.11 16.65
CA TYR A 461 -15.50 -5.52 17.32
C TYR A 461 -14.52 -6.56 17.87
N LYS A 462 -14.84 -7.85 17.68
CA LYS A 462 -14.14 -8.97 18.31
C LYS A 462 -12.68 -9.07 17.89
N LEU A 463 -12.43 -9.00 16.58
CA LEU A 463 -11.08 -9.14 16.04
C LEU A 463 -10.18 -7.97 16.46
N LEU A 464 -10.73 -6.75 16.50
CA LEU A 464 -9.98 -5.55 16.86
C LEU A 464 -9.56 -5.56 18.34
N VAL A 465 -10.48 -5.87 19.25
CA VAL A 465 -10.16 -5.95 20.69
C VAL A 465 -9.17 -7.07 20.99
N CYS A 466 -9.23 -8.19 20.24
CA CYS A 466 -8.25 -9.26 20.37
C CYS A 466 -6.83 -8.79 20.02
N GLU A 467 -6.68 -8.06 18.92
CA GLU A 467 -5.39 -7.50 18.52
C GLU A 467 -4.88 -6.45 19.52
N ILE A 468 -5.76 -5.61 20.05
CA ILE A 468 -5.40 -4.59 21.04
C ILE A 468 -4.84 -5.25 22.31
N LEU A 469 -5.54 -6.24 22.85
CA LEU A 469 -5.10 -6.93 24.07
C LEU A 469 -3.81 -7.73 23.86
N ARG A 470 -3.56 -8.27 22.66
CA ARG A 470 -2.29 -8.95 22.33
C ARG A 470 -1.09 -8.02 22.32
N GLY A 471 -1.30 -6.73 22.02
CA GLY A 471 -0.24 -5.73 21.98
C GLY A 471 0.15 -5.16 23.34
N LEU A 472 -0.52 -5.55 24.42
CA LEU A 472 -0.29 -5.04 25.78
C LEU A 472 0.54 -6.03 26.62
N ASP A 473 1.29 -5.48 27.58
CA ASP A 473 2.02 -6.28 28.55
C ASP A 473 1.10 -6.95 29.58
N ASP A 474 1.45 -8.17 30.00
CA ASP A 474 0.64 -8.99 30.90
C ASP A 474 0.34 -8.29 32.25
N ASP A 475 1.29 -7.50 32.77
CA ASP A 475 1.13 -6.76 34.02
C ASP A 475 0.05 -5.67 33.90
N THR A 476 0.06 -4.91 32.81
CA THR A 476 -0.97 -3.90 32.53
C THR A 476 -2.35 -4.51 32.36
N ILE A 477 -2.42 -5.67 31.68
CA ILE A 477 -3.66 -6.43 31.51
C ILE A 477 -4.18 -6.91 32.87
N ALA A 478 -3.32 -7.45 33.73
CA ALA A 478 -3.66 -7.92 35.06
C ALA A 478 -4.16 -6.78 35.97
N GLN A 479 -3.49 -5.62 35.94
CA GLN A 479 -3.90 -4.45 36.70
C GLN A 479 -5.26 -3.90 36.24
N ALA A 480 -5.48 -3.81 34.93
CA ALA A 480 -6.74 -3.36 34.38
C ALA A 480 -7.89 -4.33 34.74
N ARG A 481 -7.63 -5.65 34.71
CA ARG A 481 -8.56 -6.67 35.20
C ARG A 481 -8.94 -6.45 36.66
N ALA A 482 -7.96 -6.27 37.55
CA ALA A 482 -8.21 -6.04 38.97
C ALA A 482 -9.08 -4.79 39.19
N LEU A 483 -8.79 -3.70 38.48
CA LEU A 483 -9.56 -2.46 38.56
C LEU A 483 -11.00 -2.62 38.06
N VAL A 484 -11.23 -3.39 36.99
CA VAL A 484 -12.58 -3.69 36.50
C VAL A 484 -13.39 -4.40 37.59
N VAL A 485 -12.80 -5.45 38.18
CA VAL A 485 -13.46 -6.24 39.23
C VAL A 485 -13.70 -5.38 40.48
N GLU A 486 -12.73 -4.58 40.91
CA GLU A 486 -12.85 -3.74 42.10
C GLU A 486 -13.89 -2.62 41.93
N ARG A 487 -13.90 -1.94 40.78
CA ARG A 487 -14.61 -0.66 40.60
C ARG A 487 -15.92 -0.77 39.82
N PHE A 488 -16.08 -1.76 38.96
CA PHE A 488 -17.25 -1.86 38.09
C PHE A 488 -18.28 -2.92 38.51
N THR A 489 -17.95 -3.79 39.46
CA THR A 489 -18.86 -4.85 39.96
C THR A 489 -20.23 -4.33 40.41
N GLY A 490 -20.28 -3.14 41.04
CA GLY A 490 -21.53 -2.54 41.51
C GLY A 490 -22.38 -1.83 40.45
N VAL A 491 -21.83 -1.60 39.24
CA VAL A 491 -22.52 -0.84 38.17
C VAL A 491 -22.80 -1.67 36.91
N ILE A 492 -22.04 -2.75 36.69
CA ILE A 492 -22.24 -3.66 35.56
C ILE A 492 -23.50 -4.50 35.77
N LYS A 493 -24.37 -4.49 34.76
CA LYS A 493 -25.58 -5.32 34.71
C LYS A 493 -25.28 -6.64 34.00
N LEU A 494 -25.02 -7.69 34.77
CA LEU A 494 -24.62 -9.02 34.25
C LEU A 494 -25.68 -9.69 33.38
N ASP A 495 -26.97 -9.41 33.61
CA ASP A 495 -28.09 -9.85 32.77
C ASP A 495 -28.02 -9.28 31.33
N ARG A 496 -27.29 -8.18 31.14
CA ARG A 496 -27.06 -7.54 29.84
C ARG A 496 -25.75 -7.97 29.18
N CYS A 497 -24.91 -8.75 29.86
CA CYS A 497 -23.67 -9.26 29.29
C CYS A 497 -23.98 -10.23 28.15
N ARG A 498 -23.52 -9.89 26.93
CA ARG A 498 -23.62 -10.79 25.78
C ARG A 498 -22.62 -11.93 25.93
N MET A 499 -23.09 -13.12 26.31
CA MET A 499 -22.25 -14.32 26.46
C MET A 499 -21.82 -14.97 25.12
N GLY A 500 -22.03 -14.30 23.98
CA GLY A 500 -21.63 -14.76 22.64
C GLY A 500 -20.15 -14.56 22.33
N ILE A 501 -19.25 -14.74 23.30
CA ILE A 501 -17.81 -14.61 23.12
C ILE A 501 -17.26 -16.01 22.79
N ASP A 502 -17.09 -16.37 21.51
CA ASP A 502 -16.48 -17.68 21.22
C ASP A 502 -15.09 -17.77 21.84
N SER A 503 -14.85 -18.86 22.57
CA SER A 503 -13.64 -19.19 23.33
C SER A 503 -12.46 -19.65 22.46
N GLN A 504 -12.48 -19.38 21.16
CA GLN A 504 -11.48 -19.85 20.20
C GLN A 504 -10.20 -18.96 20.18
N SER A 505 -10.22 -17.80 20.84
CA SER A 505 -9.07 -16.88 20.95
C SER A 505 -8.76 -16.55 22.41
N ASP A 506 -7.47 -16.52 22.79
CA ASP A 506 -7.03 -16.19 24.16
C ASP A 506 -7.62 -14.87 24.72
N PRO A 507 -7.72 -13.77 23.94
CA PRO A 507 -8.32 -12.53 24.45
C PRO A 507 -9.84 -12.60 24.65
N GLY A 508 -10.55 -13.43 23.88
CA GLY A 508 -11.98 -13.70 24.09
C GLY A 508 -12.23 -14.50 25.36
N ARG A 509 -11.34 -15.45 25.67
CA ARG A 509 -11.32 -16.16 26.96
C ARG A 509 -11.10 -15.19 28.12
N PHE A 510 -10.20 -14.22 27.98
CA PHE A 510 -9.94 -13.20 29.00
C PHE A 510 -11.18 -12.37 29.39
N ILE A 511 -11.91 -11.82 28.41
CA ILE A 511 -13.13 -11.03 28.69
C ILE A 511 -14.18 -11.88 29.39
N LYS A 512 -14.32 -13.15 28.98
CA LYS A 512 -15.21 -14.12 29.62
C LYS A 512 -14.80 -14.41 31.07
N GLU A 513 -13.51 -14.63 31.34
CA GLU A 513 -12.99 -14.87 32.69
C GLU A 513 -13.28 -13.69 33.63
N ILE A 514 -13.14 -12.45 33.15
CA ILE A 514 -13.50 -11.25 33.92
C ILE A 514 -14.99 -11.22 34.22
N ALA A 515 -15.85 -11.50 33.23
CA ALA A 515 -17.30 -11.55 33.44
C ALA A 515 -17.70 -12.58 34.51
N GLU A 516 -17.09 -13.75 34.47
CA GLU A 516 -17.29 -14.81 35.46
C GLU A 516 -16.79 -14.41 36.86
N GLU A 517 -15.66 -13.71 36.94
CA GLU A 517 -15.10 -13.19 38.20
C GLU A 517 -15.99 -12.12 38.83
N ILE A 518 -16.49 -11.18 38.03
CA ILE A 518 -17.49 -10.19 38.48
C ILE A 518 -18.73 -10.92 39.01
N ALA A 519 -19.24 -11.93 38.28
CA ALA A 519 -20.40 -12.70 38.72
C ALA A 519 -20.17 -13.42 40.06
N ARG A 520 -18.99 -14.02 40.26
CA ARG A 520 -18.61 -14.65 41.54
C ARG A 520 -18.55 -13.64 42.68
N ASN A 521 -18.01 -12.44 42.44
CA ASN A 521 -17.91 -11.39 43.46
C ASN A 521 -19.28 -10.83 43.83
N VAL A 522 -20.17 -10.58 42.87
CA VAL A 522 -21.57 -10.17 43.15
C VAL A 522 -22.28 -11.23 44.00
N GLN A 523 -22.14 -12.51 43.65
CA GLN A 523 -22.74 -13.61 44.42
C GLN A 523 -22.17 -13.72 45.84
N SER A 524 -20.86 -13.46 46.01
CA SER A 524 -20.20 -13.50 47.31
C SER A 524 -20.62 -12.32 48.20
N GLN A 525 -20.75 -11.12 47.64
CA GLN A 525 -21.26 -9.95 48.37
C GLN A 525 -22.71 -10.15 48.85
N ARG A 526 -23.59 -10.68 47.99
CA ARG A 526 -24.99 -11.01 48.38
C ARG A 526 -25.06 -12.03 49.52
N LYS A 527 -24.19 -13.06 49.51
CA LYS A 527 -24.11 -14.04 50.60
C LYS A 527 -23.62 -13.44 51.92
N VAL A 528 -22.82 -12.38 51.91
CA VAL A 528 -22.38 -11.70 53.14
C VAL A 528 -23.50 -10.80 53.70
N GLU A 529 -24.30 -10.17 52.83
CA GLU A 529 -25.46 -9.38 53.24
C GLU A 529 -26.62 -10.24 53.79
N ASP A 530 -26.83 -11.46 53.28
CA ASP A 530 -27.86 -12.39 53.79
C ASP A 530 -27.50 -13.06 55.14
N TYR A 531 -26.26 -12.94 55.60
CA TYR A 531 -25.76 -13.50 56.88
C TYR A 531 -25.37 -12.42 57.91
N GLY A 532 -25.63 -11.15 57.63
CA GLY A 532 -25.33 -9.98 58.48
C GLY A 532 -26.51 -9.47 59.28
#